data_AF-A0A017TFD9-F1
#
_entry.id   AF-A0A017TFD9-F1
#
_cell.length_a   1.000
_cell.length_b   1.000
_cell.length_c   1.000
_cell.angle_alpha   90.00
_cell.angle_beta   90.00
_cell.angle_gamma   90.00
#
_symmetry.space_group_name_H-M   'P 1'
#
loop_
_entity.id
_entity.type
_entity.pdbx_description
1 polymer ?
#
loop_
_entity_poly.entity_id
_entity_poly.type
_entity_poly.pdbx_seq_one_letter_code
_entity_poly.pdbx_strand_id
1 'polypeptide(L)'
;MVALGLVTATVGLGGAGCDGDSDGDGGSGAGDTGTGASGAGTPGSGGSGGSGAGNTGGSGGTGGQGGSVATDGYCALGCTTPADCCQPGQANCPSTQYPTNYTCDAGICGPPRCAVKSDCTANGQLPDYDCLTVGGNTQCAEPCTSDTDCTAPATCTGAADDGTMLCKATVAAFVCDDDTDCNGFGVCNAAGNACICDESSQCTSEYANTCVLP
;
A
#
# COMPACT_ATOMS: atom_id res chain seq x y z
N MET A 1 17.97 -45.47 -10.42
CA MET A 1 18.72 -45.56 -9.16
C MET A 1 19.63 -44.36 -9.08
N VAL A 2 19.20 -43.29 -8.40
CA VAL A 2 19.96 -42.04 -8.27
C VAL A 2 20.32 -41.92 -6.80
N ALA A 3 21.63 -41.88 -6.53
CA ALA A 3 22.20 -41.82 -5.20
C ALA A 3 21.98 -40.43 -4.59
N LEU A 4 21.35 -40.40 -3.42
CA LEU A 4 21.11 -39.22 -2.62
C LEU A 4 22.33 -38.98 -1.70
N GLY A 5 23.13 -37.96 -2.02
CA GLY A 5 24.27 -37.54 -1.20
C GLY A 5 23.80 -36.64 -0.06
N LEU A 6 23.93 -37.13 1.17
CA LEU A 6 23.65 -36.40 2.41
C LEU A 6 24.86 -35.51 2.74
N VAL A 7 24.66 -34.18 2.79
CA VAL A 7 25.66 -33.23 3.29
C VAL A 7 25.19 -32.69 4.63
N THR A 8 25.82 -33.18 5.70
CA THR A 8 25.66 -32.70 7.07
C THR A 8 26.58 -31.50 7.29
N ALA A 9 26.01 -30.31 7.45
CA ALA A 9 26.75 -29.12 7.88
C ALA A 9 26.49 -28.85 9.37
N THR A 10 27.50 -29.11 10.19
CA THR A 10 27.60 -28.70 11.60
C THR A 10 28.05 -27.23 11.67
N VAL A 11 27.23 -26.34 12.23
CA VAL A 11 27.66 -25.00 12.63
C VAL A 11 27.77 -24.98 14.15
N GLY A 12 29.00 -24.74 14.62
CA GLY A 12 29.37 -24.74 16.03
C GLY A 12 28.92 -23.49 16.77
N LEU A 13 28.58 -23.67 18.05
CA LEU A 13 28.46 -22.62 19.03
C LEU A 13 29.84 -22.20 19.55
N GLY A 14 30.11 -20.91 19.52
CA GLY A 14 31.07 -20.19 20.37
C GLY A 14 30.59 -18.74 20.44
N GLY A 15 30.56 -18.02 21.56
CA GLY A 15 31.19 -18.20 22.86
C GLY A 15 31.81 -16.86 23.28
N ALA A 16 31.14 -16.16 24.20
CA ALA A 16 31.64 -15.21 25.22
C ALA A 16 32.30 -13.85 24.86
N GLY A 17 31.92 -12.83 25.65
CA GLY A 17 32.70 -11.62 26.02
C GLY A 17 32.38 -10.36 25.21
N CYS A 18 32.26 -9.14 25.76
CA CYS A 18 32.32 -8.61 27.14
C CYS A 18 31.91 -7.12 27.08
N ASP A 19 31.32 -6.66 28.19
CA ASP A 19 31.35 -5.33 28.82
C ASP A 19 31.73 -4.07 28.03
N GLY A 20 30.87 -3.06 28.11
CA GLY A 20 31.14 -1.69 27.64
C GLY A 20 30.08 -0.70 28.10
N ASP A 21 30.11 -0.32 29.39
CA ASP A 21 29.48 0.89 29.93
C ASP A 21 30.03 2.14 29.22
N SER A 22 29.16 3.08 28.87
CA SER A 22 29.52 4.48 28.66
C SER A 22 28.29 5.36 28.89
N ASP A 23 28.19 5.85 30.11
CA ASP A 23 27.38 7.00 30.50
C ASP A 23 27.81 8.23 29.68
N GLY A 24 26.81 8.90 29.09
CA GLY A 24 26.99 10.14 28.35
C GLY A 24 25.90 11.14 28.71
N ASP A 25 26.13 11.86 29.82
CA ASP A 25 25.39 13.04 30.22
C ASP A 25 25.46 14.18 29.18
N GLY A 26 24.36 14.91 29.05
CA GLY A 26 24.41 16.36 28.85
C GLY A 26 23.88 16.90 27.53
N GLY A 27 22.82 17.71 27.60
CA GLY A 27 22.46 18.59 26.49
C GLY A 27 21.07 19.20 26.52
N SER A 28 20.70 19.89 27.59
CA SER A 28 19.52 20.78 27.60
C SER A 28 19.70 21.92 26.60
N GLY A 29 18.92 21.94 25.52
CA GLY A 29 18.84 23.04 24.57
C GLY A 29 17.41 23.57 24.47
N ALA A 30 17.12 24.65 25.21
CA ALA A 30 15.91 25.45 25.08
C ALA A 30 16.18 26.64 24.14
N GLY A 31 15.29 26.86 23.18
CA GLY A 31 15.23 27.99 22.25
C GLY A 31 14.36 27.56 21.06
N ASP A 32 13.38 28.29 20.55
CA ASP A 32 13.15 29.73 20.59
C ASP A 32 11.64 30.00 20.33
N THR A 33 11.15 31.10 20.88
CA THR A 33 9.76 31.56 20.79
C THR A 33 9.45 32.18 19.43
N GLY A 34 8.79 31.41 18.56
CA GLY A 34 8.20 31.93 17.32
C GLY A 34 6.84 32.59 17.57
N THR A 35 6.83 33.92 17.69
CA THR A 35 5.61 34.73 17.68
C THR A 35 5.40 35.25 16.25
N GLY A 36 4.33 34.83 15.57
CA GLY A 36 4.13 35.16 14.15
C GLY A 36 2.68 35.10 13.69
N ALA A 37 1.95 36.17 13.98
CA ALA A 37 0.83 36.77 13.23
C ALA A 37 -0.34 35.90 12.71
N SER A 38 -1.50 36.15 13.33
CA SER A 38 -2.84 35.88 12.83
C SER A 38 -3.11 36.59 11.49
N GLY A 39 -3.31 35.82 10.42
CA GLY A 39 -3.86 36.29 9.15
C GLY A 39 -5.31 35.82 9.00
N ALA A 40 -6.27 36.71 9.22
CA ALA A 40 -7.67 36.50 8.90
C ALA A 40 -7.88 36.61 7.38
N GLY A 41 -8.35 35.53 6.75
CA GLY A 41 -8.74 35.48 5.34
C GLY A 41 -10.18 35.00 5.20
N THR A 42 -11.09 35.96 5.04
CA THR A 42 -12.42 35.97 4.36
C THR A 42 -13.21 34.65 4.15
N PRO A 43 -14.51 34.63 4.53
CA PRO A 43 -15.44 33.57 4.09
C PRO A 43 -15.86 33.79 2.63
N GLY A 44 -15.58 32.79 1.79
CA GLY A 44 -16.09 32.72 0.42
C GLY A 44 -17.55 32.29 0.40
N SER A 45 -18.43 33.23 0.14
CA SER A 45 -19.84 33.03 -0.20
C SER A 45 -20.02 32.82 -1.71
N GLY A 46 -20.81 31.82 -2.12
CA GLY A 46 -21.50 31.82 -3.42
C GLY A 46 -21.47 30.50 -4.18
N GLY A 47 -22.64 29.88 -4.37
CA GLY A 47 -22.79 28.71 -5.23
C GLY A 47 -24.17 28.06 -5.26
N SER A 48 -25.26 28.84 -5.17
CA SER A 48 -26.61 28.34 -5.45
C SER A 48 -26.79 28.16 -6.95
N GLY A 49 -26.95 26.92 -7.41
CA GLY A 49 -27.14 26.59 -8.84
C GLY A 49 -28.01 25.35 -9.03
N GLY A 50 -29.21 25.33 -8.45
CA GLY A 50 -30.23 24.34 -8.75
C GLY A 50 -31.26 24.92 -9.72
N SER A 51 -31.38 24.34 -10.92
CA SER A 51 -32.63 24.05 -11.66
C SER A 51 -32.32 23.62 -13.09
N GLY A 52 -32.66 22.37 -13.42
CA GLY A 52 -32.65 21.86 -14.78
C GLY A 52 -33.34 20.49 -14.84
N ALA A 53 -34.68 20.51 -14.99
CA ALA A 53 -35.46 19.32 -15.30
C ALA A 53 -35.33 19.00 -16.81
N GLY A 54 -35.13 17.72 -17.15
CA GLY A 54 -35.06 17.27 -18.55
C GLY A 54 -34.80 15.77 -18.71
N ASN A 55 -35.89 15.02 -18.82
CA ASN A 55 -36.13 13.62 -19.19
C ASN A 55 -35.07 12.79 -19.99
N THR A 56 -35.23 11.46 -19.76
CA THR A 56 -35.07 10.28 -20.65
C THR A 56 -33.68 9.65 -20.88
N GLY A 57 -33.52 8.44 -20.31
CA GLY A 57 -32.92 7.27 -20.96
C GLY A 57 -31.39 7.16 -20.92
N GLY A 58 -30.88 6.33 -20.01
CA GLY A 58 -29.47 5.91 -20.03
C GLY A 58 -29.22 4.82 -19.00
N SER A 59 -28.83 3.64 -19.48
CA SER A 59 -28.43 2.46 -18.71
C SER A 59 -27.51 2.83 -17.55
N GLY A 60 -27.81 2.32 -16.36
CA GLY A 60 -27.05 2.57 -15.14
C GLY A 60 -25.64 2.00 -15.26
N GLY A 61 -24.69 2.86 -15.65
CA GLY A 61 -23.29 2.69 -15.32
C GLY A 61 -23.13 2.95 -13.82
N THR A 62 -22.89 1.90 -13.04
CA THR A 62 -22.30 2.07 -11.72
C THR A 62 -20.89 2.58 -11.93
N GLY A 63 -20.73 3.88 -11.67
CA GLY A 63 -19.53 4.65 -11.91
C GLY A 63 -18.28 3.97 -11.38
N GLY A 64 -17.21 4.11 -12.18
CA GLY A 64 -15.87 3.81 -11.74
C GLY A 64 -15.59 4.55 -10.43
N GLN A 65 -15.11 3.80 -9.46
CA GLN A 65 -14.32 4.40 -8.40
C GLN A 65 -12.91 4.50 -8.99
N GLY A 66 -12.61 5.67 -9.58
CA GLY A 66 -11.32 6.26 -9.25
C GLY A 66 -11.25 6.20 -7.73
N GLY A 67 -10.20 5.57 -7.19
CA GLY A 67 -10.10 5.29 -5.76
C GLY A 67 -10.62 6.48 -4.99
N SER A 68 -11.66 6.28 -4.17
CA SER A 68 -12.19 7.35 -3.34
C SER A 68 -10.99 8.05 -2.73
N VAL A 69 -10.83 9.34 -2.99
CA VAL A 69 -9.76 10.12 -2.36
C VAL A 69 -9.96 9.85 -0.89
N ALA A 70 -9.03 9.11 -0.28
CA ALA A 70 -9.18 8.72 1.11
C ALA A 70 -9.37 10.03 1.86
N THR A 71 -10.48 10.21 2.56
CA THR A 71 -10.66 11.43 3.37
C THR A 71 -9.83 11.35 4.64
N ASP A 72 -9.38 10.15 4.97
CA ASP A 72 -8.65 9.78 6.16
C ASP A 72 -7.27 9.24 5.77
N GLY A 73 -6.27 9.40 6.65
CA GLY A 73 -4.94 8.86 6.40
C GLY A 73 -4.88 7.35 6.54
N TYR A 74 -3.83 6.74 5.98
CA TYR A 74 -3.56 5.31 6.10
C TYR A 74 -2.10 5.03 6.46
N CYS A 75 -1.86 3.94 7.20
CA CYS A 75 -0.50 3.55 7.55
C CYS A 75 0.19 2.85 6.36
N ALA A 76 1.39 3.31 6.02
CA ALA A 76 2.27 2.74 5.01
C ALA A 76 3.69 2.58 5.54
N LEU A 77 4.52 1.81 4.84
CA LEU A 77 5.94 1.69 5.16
C LEU A 77 6.68 2.95 4.66
N GLY A 78 7.31 3.67 5.58
CA GLY A 78 8.19 4.79 5.23
C GLY A 78 9.53 4.31 4.67
N CYS A 79 10.16 5.14 3.84
CA CYS A 79 11.47 4.84 3.25
C CYS A 79 12.28 6.10 2.98
N THR A 80 13.60 5.93 2.89
CA THR A 80 14.52 6.92 2.33
C THR A 80 15.04 6.47 0.96
N THR A 81 15.15 5.16 0.76
CA THR A 81 15.58 4.53 -0.49
C THR A 81 14.71 3.31 -0.80
N PRO A 82 14.67 2.84 -2.08
CA PRO A 82 13.97 1.61 -2.43
C PRO A 82 14.40 0.36 -1.64
N ALA A 83 15.62 0.34 -1.09
CA ALA A 83 16.13 -0.76 -0.28
C ALA A 83 15.36 -0.92 1.04
N ASP A 84 14.82 0.17 1.57
CA ASP A 84 14.09 0.17 2.86
C ASP A 84 12.72 -0.54 2.72
N CYS A 85 12.22 -0.68 1.49
CA CYS A 85 10.96 -1.34 1.17
C CYS A 85 11.09 -2.88 1.05
N CYS A 86 12.30 -3.39 1.18
CA CYS A 86 12.59 -4.81 1.10
C CYS A 86 12.31 -5.52 2.42
N GLN A 87 11.64 -6.67 2.34
CA GLN A 87 11.47 -7.51 3.51
C GLN A 87 12.83 -8.08 3.97
N PRO A 88 13.09 -8.20 5.28
CA PRO A 88 14.31 -8.81 5.77
C PRO A 88 14.53 -10.21 5.20
N GLY A 89 15.69 -10.44 4.58
CA GLY A 89 16.03 -11.73 3.94
C GLY A 89 15.39 -11.97 2.56
N GLN A 90 14.67 -10.99 2.00
CA GLN A 90 14.13 -11.09 0.65
C GLN A 90 15.27 -11.16 -0.36
N ALA A 91 15.35 -12.28 -1.08
CA ALA A 91 16.34 -12.43 -2.14
C ALA A 91 16.12 -11.40 -3.24
N ASN A 92 17.22 -10.86 -3.78
CA ASN A 92 17.21 -9.90 -4.88
C ASN A 92 16.39 -8.64 -4.59
N CYS A 93 16.47 -8.09 -3.38
CA CYS A 93 15.88 -6.81 -3.03
C CYS A 93 16.92 -5.90 -2.35
N PRO A 94 17.10 -4.63 -2.78
CA PRO A 94 16.38 -3.97 -3.87
C PRO A 94 16.78 -4.51 -5.25
N SER A 95 15.88 -4.39 -6.23
CA SER A 95 16.11 -4.72 -7.63
C SER A 95 15.56 -3.64 -8.54
N THR A 96 16.01 -3.61 -9.79
CA THR A 96 15.35 -2.85 -10.86
C THR A 96 14.36 -3.70 -11.65
N GLN A 97 14.27 -5.00 -11.34
CA GLN A 97 13.42 -5.98 -12.00
C GLN A 97 12.25 -6.39 -11.11
N TYR A 98 11.08 -6.52 -11.71
CA TYR A 98 9.89 -7.10 -11.06
C TYR A 98 10.15 -8.55 -10.65
N PRO A 99 9.61 -9.04 -9.51
CA PRO A 99 8.66 -8.42 -8.58
C PRO A 99 9.30 -7.69 -7.39
N THR A 100 10.61 -7.40 -7.43
CA THR A 100 11.33 -6.81 -6.28
C THR A 100 11.85 -5.39 -6.56
N ASN A 101 11.25 -4.73 -7.56
CA ASN A 101 11.51 -3.35 -7.93
C ASN A 101 10.62 -2.35 -7.20
N TYR A 102 10.63 -2.42 -5.87
CA TYR A 102 9.94 -1.44 -5.02
C TYR A 102 10.41 -0.02 -5.32
N THR A 103 9.53 0.95 -5.10
CA THR A 103 9.86 2.38 -5.21
C THR A 103 9.85 3.04 -3.85
N CYS A 104 10.58 4.14 -3.71
CA CYS A 104 10.47 5.03 -2.56
C CYS A 104 10.04 6.40 -3.06
N ASP A 105 8.74 6.60 -3.12
CA ASP A 105 8.13 7.79 -3.72
C ASP A 105 7.66 8.70 -2.56
N ALA A 106 8.17 9.92 -2.51
CA ALA A 106 7.85 10.90 -1.44
C ALA A 106 8.05 10.38 0.00
N GLY A 107 9.02 9.48 0.20
CA GLY A 107 9.31 8.90 1.52
C GLY A 107 8.41 7.73 1.91
N ILE A 108 7.60 7.21 0.98
CA ILE A 108 6.71 6.07 1.18
C ILE A 108 7.07 4.95 0.20
N CYS A 109 7.06 3.71 0.71
CA CYS A 109 7.27 2.53 -0.11
C CYS A 109 6.10 2.32 -1.07
N GLY A 110 6.40 2.36 -2.36
CA GLY A 110 5.49 1.95 -3.41
C GLY A 110 5.60 0.44 -3.70
N PRO A 111 4.50 -0.19 -4.15
CA PRO A 111 4.55 -1.58 -4.56
C PRO A 111 5.45 -1.76 -5.80
N PRO A 112 5.93 -3.00 -6.06
CA PRO A 112 6.62 -3.33 -7.29
C PRO A 112 5.74 -3.02 -8.50
N ARG A 113 6.32 -2.39 -9.52
CA ARG A 113 5.61 -1.98 -10.74
C ARG A 113 6.08 -2.80 -11.93
N CYS A 114 5.17 -3.45 -12.64
CA CYS A 114 5.52 -4.10 -13.90
C CYS A 114 5.78 -3.04 -14.98
N ALA A 115 6.63 -3.36 -15.96
CA ALA A 115 6.87 -2.53 -17.13
C ALA A 115 6.32 -3.16 -18.41
N VAL A 116 6.30 -4.49 -18.47
CA VAL A 116 5.88 -5.26 -19.64
C VAL A 116 5.12 -6.52 -19.22
N LYS A 117 4.33 -7.09 -20.13
CA LYS A 117 3.60 -8.34 -19.91
C LYS A 117 4.48 -9.47 -19.37
N SER A 118 5.72 -9.61 -19.87
CA SER A 118 6.61 -10.70 -19.45
C SER A 118 6.91 -10.70 -17.95
N ASP A 119 6.88 -9.53 -17.30
CA ASP A 119 7.08 -9.39 -15.86
C ASP A 119 5.97 -10.11 -15.07
N CYS A 120 4.76 -10.16 -15.63
CA CYS A 120 3.57 -10.68 -14.98
C CYS A 120 3.35 -12.18 -15.20
N THR A 121 4.07 -12.78 -16.14
CA THR A 121 3.82 -14.18 -16.51
C THR A 121 4.40 -15.19 -15.53
N ALA A 122 5.22 -14.76 -14.56
CA ALA A 122 5.93 -15.66 -13.63
C ALA A 122 6.61 -16.85 -14.36
N ASN A 123 7.40 -16.55 -15.40
CA ASN A 123 8.00 -17.55 -16.29
C ASN A 123 6.97 -18.45 -17.02
N GLY A 124 5.80 -17.89 -17.36
CA GLY A 124 4.72 -18.58 -18.06
C GLY A 124 3.72 -19.32 -17.16
N GLN A 125 3.84 -19.24 -15.84
CA GLN A 125 2.87 -19.81 -14.89
C GLN A 125 1.56 -19.02 -14.82
N LEU A 126 1.61 -17.73 -15.17
CA LEU A 126 0.48 -16.81 -15.18
C LEU A 126 0.30 -16.21 -16.58
N PRO A 127 0.00 -17.03 -17.61
CA PRO A 127 0.02 -16.60 -19.01
C PRO A 127 -1.05 -15.54 -19.33
N ASP A 128 -2.13 -15.55 -18.55
CA ASP A 128 -3.27 -14.65 -18.74
C ASP A 128 -3.05 -13.28 -18.08
N TYR A 129 -2.03 -13.13 -17.23
CA TYR A 129 -1.73 -11.84 -16.60
C TYR A 129 -1.07 -10.88 -17.58
N ASP A 130 -1.43 -9.61 -17.46
CA ASP A 130 -0.85 -8.50 -18.19
C ASP A 130 -0.40 -7.38 -17.25
N CYS A 131 0.45 -6.49 -17.75
CA CYS A 131 0.89 -5.32 -17.03
C CYS A 131 -0.04 -4.15 -17.32
N LEU A 132 -0.95 -3.84 -16.39
CA LEU A 132 -2.02 -2.87 -16.58
C LEU A 132 -1.95 -1.76 -15.54
N THR A 133 -2.37 -0.56 -15.92
CA THR A 133 -2.43 0.59 -15.00
C THR A 133 -3.75 0.57 -14.24
N VAL A 134 -3.68 0.52 -12.91
CA VAL A 134 -4.83 0.56 -12.00
C VAL A 134 -4.57 1.63 -10.94
N GLY A 135 -5.41 2.65 -10.88
CA GLY A 135 -5.23 3.76 -9.95
C GLY A 135 -3.89 4.49 -10.13
N GLY A 136 -3.48 4.70 -11.39
CA GLY A 136 -2.23 5.38 -11.75
C GLY A 136 -0.95 4.54 -11.57
N ASN A 137 -1.05 3.29 -11.15
CA ASN A 137 0.09 2.41 -10.92
C ASN A 137 0.04 1.20 -11.86
N THR A 138 1.18 0.82 -12.45
CA THR A 138 1.27 -0.40 -13.25
C THR A 138 1.44 -1.62 -12.35
N GLN A 139 0.57 -2.61 -12.52
CA GLN A 139 0.56 -3.84 -11.74
C GLN A 139 0.15 -5.04 -12.60
N CYS A 140 0.54 -6.23 -12.16
CA CYS A 140 0.13 -7.46 -12.83
C CYS A 140 -1.31 -7.82 -12.47
N ALA A 141 -2.17 -7.86 -13.48
CA ALA A 141 -3.58 -8.20 -13.32
C ALA A 141 -4.05 -9.13 -14.43
N GLU A 142 -5.03 -9.97 -14.15
CA GLU A 142 -5.67 -10.87 -15.11
C GLU A 142 -6.86 -10.12 -15.75
N PRO A 143 -6.78 -9.75 -17.04
CA PRO A 143 -7.90 -9.17 -17.75
C PRO A 143 -8.97 -10.22 -18.04
N CYS A 144 -10.22 -9.79 -18.15
CA CYS A 144 -11.35 -10.67 -18.37
C CYS A 144 -12.41 -10.02 -19.27
N THR A 145 -13.28 -10.84 -19.85
CA THR A 145 -14.51 -10.39 -20.52
C THR A 145 -15.74 -10.87 -19.76
N SER A 146 -15.60 -11.96 -19.00
CA SER A 146 -16.66 -12.57 -18.21
C SER A 146 -16.11 -13.33 -16.99
N ASP A 147 -16.98 -13.69 -16.05
CA ASP A 147 -16.58 -14.44 -14.85
C ASP A 147 -15.93 -15.80 -15.14
N THR A 148 -16.18 -16.39 -16.32
CA THR A 148 -15.57 -17.68 -16.71
C THR A 148 -14.10 -17.57 -17.05
N ASP A 149 -13.61 -16.35 -17.31
CA ASP A 149 -12.19 -16.09 -17.56
C ASP A 149 -11.41 -16.04 -16.24
N CYS A 150 -12.10 -15.89 -15.11
CA CYS A 150 -11.48 -15.70 -13.81
C CYS A 150 -11.36 -17.00 -13.03
N THR A 151 -10.20 -17.20 -12.41
CA THR A 151 -10.03 -18.30 -11.46
C THR A 151 -10.78 -17.98 -10.16
N ALA A 152 -11.76 -18.81 -9.80
CA ALA A 152 -12.50 -18.67 -8.54
C ALA A 152 -11.53 -18.58 -7.34
N PRO A 153 -11.76 -17.66 -6.38
CA PRO A 153 -13.00 -16.92 -6.13
C PRO A 153 -13.11 -15.54 -6.84
N ALA A 154 -12.29 -15.26 -7.85
CA ALA A 154 -12.37 -13.99 -8.58
C ALA A 154 -13.56 -13.92 -9.54
N THR A 155 -14.05 -12.69 -9.76
CA THR A 155 -15.11 -12.35 -10.72
C THR A 155 -14.67 -11.19 -11.60
N CYS A 156 -15.22 -11.12 -12.81
CA CYS A 156 -14.86 -10.12 -13.81
C CYS A 156 -15.54 -8.77 -13.52
N THR A 157 -15.00 -8.09 -12.51
CA THR A 157 -15.64 -6.91 -11.89
C THR A 157 -14.67 -5.77 -11.61
N GLY A 158 -13.36 -6.03 -11.66
CA GLY A 158 -12.36 -4.97 -11.62
C GLY A 158 -12.27 -4.22 -12.95
N ALA A 159 -11.64 -3.05 -12.92
CA ALA A 159 -11.33 -2.30 -14.13
C ALA A 159 -9.95 -1.63 -13.98
N ALA A 160 -9.17 -1.64 -15.07
CA ALA A 160 -7.99 -0.82 -15.24
C ALA A 160 -8.37 0.62 -15.64
N ASP A 161 -7.40 1.52 -15.59
CA ASP A 161 -7.60 2.95 -15.90
C ASP A 161 -7.98 3.19 -17.37
N ASP A 162 -7.66 2.25 -18.26
CA ASP A 162 -8.05 2.27 -19.68
C ASP A 162 -9.43 1.65 -19.96
N GLY A 163 -10.11 1.16 -18.92
CA GLY A 163 -11.40 0.50 -19.01
C GLY A 163 -11.34 -1.02 -19.24
N THR A 164 -10.15 -1.62 -19.31
CA THR A 164 -10.00 -3.08 -19.39
C THR A 164 -10.57 -3.73 -18.13
N MET A 165 -11.50 -4.67 -18.29
CA MET A 165 -12.09 -5.42 -17.18
C MET A 165 -11.07 -6.40 -16.59
N LEU A 166 -11.04 -6.55 -15.26
CA LEU A 166 -10.07 -7.35 -14.52
C LEU A 166 -10.77 -8.38 -13.63
N CYS A 167 -10.17 -9.57 -13.51
CA CYS A 167 -10.51 -10.53 -12.49
C CYS A 167 -10.14 -9.99 -11.12
N LYS A 168 -11.14 -9.88 -10.24
CA LYS A 168 -10.98 -9.36 -8.89
C LYS A 168 -11.61 -10.32 -7.90
N ALA A 169 -10.84 -10.71 -6.88
CA ALA A 169 -11.37 -11.47 -5.76
C ALA A 169 -12.30 -10.58 -4.93
N THR A 170 -13.47 -11.11 -4.57
CA THR A 170 -14.31 -10.47 -3.55
C THR A 170 -13.71 -10.80 -2.19
N VAL A 171 -13.07 -9.81 -1.58
CA VAL A 171 -12.67 -9.90 -0.17
C VAL A 171 -13.85 -9.50 0.71
N ALA A 172 -14.02 -10.19 1.83
CA ALA A 172 -15.00 -9.77 2.83
C ALA A 172 -14.69 -8.32 3.24
N ALA A 173 -15.74 -7.52 3.47
CA ALA A 173 -15.56 -6.18 4.00
C ALA A 173 -14.79 -6.28 5.33
N PHE A 174 -13.74 -5.46 5.46
CA PHE A 174 -13.04 -5.33 6.73
C PHE A 174 -13.96 -4.69 7.77
N VAL A 175 -13.89 -5.19 9.00
CA VAL A 175 -14.62 -4.66 10.14
C VAL A 175 -13.66 -4.59 11.32
N CYS A 176 -13.71 -3.51 12.07
CA CYS A 176 -13.02 -3.34 13.34
C CYS A 176 -14.01 -2.82 14.38
N ASP A 177 -13.91 -3.33 15.60
CA ASP A 177 -14.66 -2.85 16.76
C ASP A 177 -13.78 -1.92 17.61
N ASP A 178 -12.46 -2.16 17.64
CA ASP A 178 -11.48 -1.32 18.32
C ASP A 178 -10.11 -1.29 17.63
N ASP A 179 -9.19 -0.45 18.14
CA ASP A 179 -7.85 -0.24 17.56
C ASP A 179 -6.97 -1.51 17.55
N THR A 180 -7.28 -2.49 18.40
CA THR A 180 -6.55 -3.77 18.44
C THR A 180 -6.80 -4.57 17.17
N ASP A 181 -8.01 -4.47 16.59
CA ASP A 181 -8.36 -5.14 15.33
C ASP A 181 -7.54 -4.60 14.15
N CYS A 182 -7.01 -3.38 14.29
CA CYS A 182 -6.14 -2.77 13.31
C CYS A 182 -4.71 -3.31 13.33
N ASN A 183 -4.33 -4.13 14.32
CA ASN A 183 -3.02 -4.81 14.35
C ASN A 183 -1.82 -3.86 14.09
N GLY A 184 -1.92 -2.62 14.56
CA GLY A 184 -0.89 -1.59 14.37
C GLY A 184 -0.88 -0.87 13.02
N PHE A 185 -1.88 -1.09 12.16
CA PHE A 185 -2.08 -0.37 10.89
C PHE A 185 -2.97 0.88 11.06
N GLY A 186 -2.95 1.49 12.26
CA GLY A 186 -3.73 2.68 12.59
C GLY A 186 -4.74 2.43 13.71
N VAL A 187 -5.74 3.30 13.77
CA VAL A 187 -6.88 3.27 14.71
C VAL A 187 -8.16 2.93 13.97
N CYS A 188 -9.07 2.24 14.64
CA CYS A 188 -10.35 1.88 14.04
C CYS A 188 -11.21 3.15 13.86
N ASN A 189 -11.69 3.38 12.64
CA ASN A 189 -12.55 4.54 12.38
C ASN A 189 -13.92 4.39 13.07
N ALA A 190 -14.65 5.50 13.24
CA ALA A 190 -15.95 5.49 13.90
C ALA A 190 -17.02 4.65 13.17
N ALA A 191 -16.81 4.35 11.89
CA ALA A 191 -17.70 3.49 11.10
C ALA A 191 -17.41 1.99 11.28
N GLY A 192 -16.32 1.63 11.97
CA GLY A 192 -15.91 0.25 12.21
C GLY A 192 -15.53 -0.50 10.95
N ASN A 193 -15.07 0.18 9.90
CA ASN A 193 -14.85 -0.40 8.57
C ASN A 193 -13.48 -0.10 7.95
N ALA A 194 -12.63 0.67 8.63
CA ALA A 194 -11.28 0.97 8.18
C ALA A 194 -10.36 1.27 9.37
N CYS A 195 -9.08 0.95 9.18
CA CYS A 195 -8.00 1.40 10.04
C CYS A 195 -7.36 2.62 9.41
N ILE A 196 -7.44 3.74 10.12
CA ILE A 196 -7.01 5.05 9.64
C ILE A 196 -5.92 5.61 10.56
N CYS A 197 -5.25 6.65 10.12
CA CYS A 197 -4.32 7.40 10.96
C CYS A 197 -4.43 8.89 10.67
N ASP A 198 -4.15 9.69 11.69
CA ASP A 198 -3.96 11.13 11.63
C ASP A 198 -2.48 11.49 11.87
N GLU A 199 -1.72 10.58 12.47
CA GLU A 199 -0.29 10.74 12.77
C GLU A 199 0.46 9.40 12.75
N SER A 200 1.76 9.43 12.45
CA SER A 200 2.58 8.21 12.32
C SER A 200 2.72 7.41 13.61
N SER A 201 2.51 8.00 14.78
CA SER A 201 2.50 7.30 16.09
C SER A 201 1.41 6.24 16.20
N GLN A 202 0.34 6.34 15.40
CA GLN A 202 -0.72 5.34 15.35
C GLN A 202 -0.35 4.12 14.48
N CYS A 203 0.72 4.25 13.69
CA CYS A 203 1.24 3.21 12.79
C CYS A 203 2.35 2.43 13.53
N THR A 204 1.95 1.44 14.32
CA THR A 204 2.87 0.67 15.19
C THR A 204 3.35 -0.63 14.57
N SER A 205 2.82 -1.01 13.41
CA SER A 205 3.28 -2.16 12.63
C SER A 205 4.70 -1.90 12.10
N GLU A 206 5.57 -2.90 12.20
CA GLU A 206 6.92 -2.83 11.59
C GLU A 206 6.87 -2.70 10.05
N TYR A 207 5.73 -3.05 9.45
CA TYR A 207 5.49 -3.00 8.00
C TYR A 207 4.65 -1.80 7.56
N ALA A 208 4.19 -0.97 8.49
CA ALA A 208 3.45 0.24 8.21
C ALA A 208 3.62 1.20 9.39
N ASN A 209 4.64 2.06 9.30
CA ASN A 209 5.14 2.91 10.39
C ASN A 209 5.02 4.42 10.10
N THR A 210 4.42 4.78 8.96
CA THR A 210 4.25 6.17 8.53
C THR A 210 2.79 6.41 8.17
N CYS A 211 2.20 7.47 8.71
CA CYS A 211 0.86 7.87 8.32
C CYS A 211 0.90 8.68 7.02
N VAL A 212 0.20 8.21 6.00
CA VAL A 212 0.02 8.92 4.73
C VAL A 212 -1.31 9.65 4.78
N LEU A 213 -1.23 10.97 4.84
CA LEU A 213 -2.41 11.84 4.80
C LEU A 213 -2.81 12.13 3.34
N PRO A 214 -4.10 12.34 3.06
CA PRO A 214 -4.61 12.59 1.72
C PRO A 214 -4.32 13.99 1.15
#